data_AF-A0AAW2AS27-F1
#
_entry.id   AF-A0AAW2AS27-F1
#
_cell.length_a   1.000
_cell.length_b   1.000
_cell.length_c   1.000
_cell.angle_alpha   90.00
_cell.angle_beta   90.00
_cell.angle_gamma   90.00
#
_symmetry.space_group_name_H-M   'P 1'
#
loop_
_entity.id
_entity.type
_entity.pdbx_description
1 polymer ?
#
loop_
_entity_poly.entity_id
_entity_poly.type
_entity_poly.pdbx_seq_one_letter_code
_entity_poly.pdbx_strand_id
1 'polypeptide(L)'
;MHGGVTKVPLTPELLSSVTSARVRYRMHLESERKKKESQAHSQRRIMIEEELEQLKKTRQTIQEVAEHLRRDADKMAEEAEGKQGSKMAELIAKSNALRRSYKQKLTELESLGEKIATKAAELRRL
;
A
#
# COMPACT_ATOMS: atom_id res chain seq x y z
N MET A 1 -2.47 12.71 -63.66
CA MET A 1 -1.34 13.54 -63.17
C MET A 1 -1.76 14.23 -61.89
N HIS A 2 -1.41 13.70 -60.72
CA HIS A 2 -1.72 14.32 -59.43
C HIS A 2 -0.55 15.22 -59.02
N GLY A 3 -0.47 16.42 -59.61
CA GLY A 3 0.68 17.33 -59.47
C GLY A 3 0.33 18.77 -59.07
N GLY A 4 -0.88 19.01 -58.54
CA GLY A 4 -1.36 20.35 -58.17
C GLY A 4 -1.04 20.77 -56.72
N VAL A 5 -0.68 19.81 -55.85
CA VAL A 5 -0.53 20.06 -54.41
C VAL A 5 0.68 20.95 -54.08
N THR A 6 1.66 21.05 -54.98
CA THR A 6 2.87 21.86 -54.81
C THR A 6 2.79 23.27 -55.40
N LYS A 7 1.70 23.63 -56.09
CA LYS A 7 1.48 24.97 -56.69
C LYS A 7 0.46 25.81 -55.92
N VAL A 8 0.39 25.65 -54.60
CA VAL A 8 -0.48 26.50 -53.76
C VAL A 8 0.28 27.77 -53.40
N PRO A 9 -0.23 28.97 -53.73
CA PRO A 9 0.40 30.22 -53.31
C PRO A 9 0.44 30.29 -51.78
N LEU A 10 1.58 30.69 -51.21
CA LEU A 10 1.72 30.93 -49.77
C LEU A 10 1.00 32.23 -49.40
N THR A 11 -0.30 32.15 -49.17
CA THR A 11 -1.08 33.30 -48.72
C THR A 11 -0.92 33.52 -47.21
N PRO A 12 -1.04 34.77 -46.71
CA PRO A 12 -0.97 35.07 -45.28
C PRO A 12 -1.99 34.30 -44.44
N GLU A 13 -3.18 34.04 -44.97
CA GLU A 13 -4.25 33.30 -44.30
C GLU A 13 -3.87 31.83 -44.12
N LEU A 14 -3.23 31.23 -45.14
CA LEU A 14 -2.71 29.87 -45.07
C LEU A 14 -1.62 29.76 -44.01
N LEU A 15 -0.67 30.71 -43.99
CA LEU A 15 0.39 30.75 -42.98
C LEU A 15 -0.16 30.93 -41.56
N SER A 16 -1.17 31.79 -41.38
CA SER A 16 -1.87 31.99 -40.10
C SER A 16 -2.61 30.73 -39.63
N SER A 17 -3.30 30.06 -40.56
CA SER A 17 -3.99 28.79 -40.29
C SER A 17 -3.02 27.69 -39.86
N VAL A 18 -1.91 27.52 -40.58
CA VAL A 18 -0.86 26.54 -40.26
C VAL A 18 -0.19 26.87 -38.93
N THR A 19 0.09 28.14 -38.65
CA THR A 19 0.65 28.57 -37.36
C THR A 19 -0.31 28.24 -36.22
N SER A 20 -1.60 28.54 -36.39
CA SER A 20 -2.65 28.23 -35.41
C SER A 20 -2.79 26.73 -35.19
N ALA A 21 -2.75 25.92 -36.26
CA ALA A 21 -2.77 24.47 -36.17
C ALA A 21 -1.55 23.92 -35.42
N ARG A 22 -0.36 24.46 -35.70
CA ARG A 22 0.88 24.09 -35.00
C ARG A 22 0.82 24.42 -33.51
N VAL A 23 0.28 25.59 -33.14
CA VAL A 23 0.09 25.98 -31.74
C VAL A 23 -0.88 25.03 -31.04
N ARG A 24 -2.05 24.76 -31.63
CA ARG A 24 -3.03 23.81 -31.08
C ARG A 24 -2.42 22.42 -30.87
N TYR A 25 -1.65 21.94 -31.84
CA TYR A 25 -0.98 20.64 -31.72
C TYR A 25 0.03 20.62 -30.56
N ARG A 26 0.86 21.67 -30.42
CA ARG A 26 1.78 21.78 -29.28
C ARG A 26 1.05 21.81 -27.93
N MET A 27 -0.01 22.59 -27.82
CA MET A 27 -0.85 22.63 -26.61
C MET A 27 -1.45 21.27 -26.28
N HIS A 28 -1.92 20.54 -27.32
CA HIS A 28 -2.44 19.19 -27.15
C HIS A 28 -1.34 18.24 -26.62
N LEU A 29 -0.14 18.26 -27.20
CA LEU A 29 0.98 17.44 -26.72
C LEU A 29 1.36 17.76 -25.27
N GLU A 30 1.37 19.04 -24.88
CA GLU A 30 1.62 19.45 -23.49
C GLU A 30 0.52 18.97 -22.54
N SER A 31 -0.75 19.07 -22.96
CA SER A 31 -1.90 18.53 -22.22
C SER A 31 -1.76 17.02 -22.02
N GLU A 32 -1.44 16.26 -23.07
CA GLU A 32 -1.27 14.81 -22.98
C GLU A 32 -0.10 14.41 -22.07
N ARG A 33 1.00 15.18 -22.08
CA ARG A 33 2.10 14.99 -21.12
C ARG A 33 1.65 15.20 -19.68
N LYS A 34 0.99 16.33 -19.39
CA LYS A 34 0.46 16.62 -18.04
C LYS A 34 -0.55 15.58 -17.56
N LYS A 35 -1.43 15.11 -18.44
CA LYS A 35 -2.37 14.03 -18.11
C LYS A 35 -1.63 12.76 -17.71
N LYS A 36 -0.63 12.33 -18.47
CA LYS A 36 0.17 11.13 -18.13
C LYS A 36 0.89 11.28 -16.80
N GLU A 37 1.48 12.45 -16.53
CA GLU A 37 2.12 12.75 -15.25
C GLU A 37 1.12 12.69 -14.08
N SER A 38 -0.07 13.28 -14.23
CA SER A 38 -1.12 13.22 -13.21
C SER A 38 -1.64 11.80 -12.97
N GLN A 39 -1.77 11.00 -14.03
CA GLN A 39 -2.20 9.61 -13.93
C GLN A 39 -1.14 8.76 -13.23
N ALA A 40 0.14 8.95 -13.55
CA ALA A 40 1.23 8.27 -12.88
C ALA A 40 1.30 8.63 -11.38
N HIS A 41 1.10 9.91 -11.04
CA HIS A 41 1.05 10.35 -9.65
C HIS A 41 -0.14 9.74 -8.90
N SER A 42 -1.34 9.79 -9.49
CA SER A 42 -2.55 9.17 -8.92
C SER A 42 -2.38 7.66 -8.73
N GLN A 43 -1.81 6.96 -9.72
CA GLN A 43 -1.59 5.52 -9.64
C GLN A 43 -0.62 5.18 -8.50
N ARG A 44 0.46 5.95 -8.38
CA ARG A 44 1.44 5.77 -7.29
C ARG A 44 0.79 5.97 -5.92
N ARG A 45 -0.06 6.99 -5.78
CA ARG A 45 -0.81 7.24 -4.55
C ARG A 45 -1.74 6.09 -4.19
N ILE A 46 -2.52 5.58 -5.16
CA ILE A 46 -3.43 4.45 -4.96
C ILE A 46 -2.66 3.21 -4.49
N MET A 47 -1.53 2.88 -5.13
CA MET A 47 -0.71 1.73 -4.73
C MET A 47 -0.23 1.84 -3.29
N ILE A 48 0.20 3.03 -2.86
CA ILE A 48 0.66 3.26 -1.49
C ILE A 48 -0.49 3.19 -0.48
N GLU A 49 -1.67 3.69 -0.84
CA GLU A 49 -2.89 3.57 -0.02
C GLU A 49 -3.32 2.09 0.12
N GLU A 50 -3.28 1.31 -0.95
CA GLU A 50 -3.58 -0.13 -0.94
C GLU A 50 -2.60 -0.92 -0.07
N GLU A 51 -1.29 -0.69 -0.22
CA GLU A 51 -0.26 -1.30 0.62
C GLU A 51 -0.46 -0.94 2.11
N LEU A 52 -0.78 0.32 2.41
CA LEU A 52 -1.04 0.77 3.77
C LEU A 52 -2.25 0.06 4.37
N GLU A 53 -3.31 -0.12 3.59
CA GLU A 53 -4.52 -0.82 4.02
C GLU A 53 -4.26 -2.30 4.26
N GLN A 54 -3.48 -2.95 3.40
CA GLN A 54 -3.04 -4.33 3.62
C GLN A 54 -2.24 -4.47 4.92
N LEU A 55 -1.27 -3.58 5.17
CA LEU A 55 -0.48 -3.59 6.39
C LEU A 55 -1.35 -3.42 7.65
N LYS A 56 -2.35 -2.54 7.62
CA LYS A 56 -3.29 -2.35 8.73
C LYS A 56 -4.12 -3.60 9.00
N LYS A 57 -4.64 -4.25 7.95
CA LYS A 57 -5.38 -5.51 8.06
C LYS A 57 -4.52 -6.62 8.67
N THR A 58 -3.29 -6.79 8.15
CA THR A 58 -2.34 -7.77 8.70
C THR A 58 -2.04 -7.50 10.17
N ARG A 59 -1.82 -6.23 10.55
CA ARG A 59 -1.62 -5.84 11.96
C ARG A 59 -2.82 -6.22 12.83
N GLN A 60 -4.04 -5.96 12.37
CA GLN A 60 -5.25 -6.32 13.10
C GLN A 60 -5.35 -7.84 13.31
N THR A 61 -5.15 -8.63 12.26
CA THR A 61 -5.18 -10.09 12.36
C THR A 61 -4.14 -10.61 13.35
N ILE A 62 -2.91 -10.09 13.31
CA ILE A 62 -1.87 -10.50 14.27
C ILE A 62 -2.22 -10.10 15.70
N GLN A 63 -2.83 -8.94 15.89
CA GLN A 63 -3.29 -8.49 17.21
C GLN A 63 -4.36 -9.42 17.77
N GLU A 64 -5.32 -9.84 16.96
CA GLU A 64 -6.35 -10.81 17.34
C GLU A 64 -5.70 -12.15 17.71
N VAL A 65 -4.77 -12.65 16.89
CA VAL A 65 -4.02 -13.89 17.19
C VAL A 65 -3.22 -13.77 18.49
N ALA A 66 -2.57 -12.64 18.74
CA ALA A 66 -1.83 -12.40 19.96
C ALA A 66 -2.75 -12.46 21.20
N GLU A 67 -3.92 -11.82 21.13
CA GLU A 67 -4.90 -11.88 22.22
C GLU A 67 -5.44 -13.30 22.45
N HIS A 68 -5.67 -14.07 21.39
CA HIS A 68 -6.04 -15.49 21.51
C HIS A 68 -4.94 -16.31 22.19
N LEU A 69 -3.69 -16.18 21.76
CA LEU A 69 -2.55 -16.87 22.37
C LEU A 69 -2.42 -16.53 23.86
N ARG A 70 -2.64 -15.27 24.23
CA ARG A 70 -2.61 -14.81 25.62
C ARG A 70 -3.71 -15.46 26.44
N ARG A 71 -4.97 -15.39 25.97
CA ARG A 71 -6.13 -15.98 26.65
C ARG A 71 -5.98 -17.48 26.82
N ASP A 72 -5.53 -18.20 25.80
CA ASP A 72 -5.34 -19.65 25.87
C ASP A 72 -4.21 -20.00 26.85
N ALA A 73 -3.14 -19.20 26.90
CA ALA A 73 -2.07 -19.39 27.86
C ALA A 73 -2.55 -19.20 29.30
N ASP A 74 -3.36 -18.17 29.55
CA ASP A 74 -3.91 -17.86 30.87
C ASP A 74 -4.89 -18.95 31.30
N LYS A 75 -5.78 -19.41 30.41
CA LYS A 75 -6.68 -20.54 30.65
C LYS A 75 -5.92 -21.82 31.00
N MET A 76 -4.85 -22.15 30.27
CA MET A 76 -4.03 -23.33 30.58
C MET A 76 -3.31 -23.21 31.92
N ALA A 77 -2.94 -21.99 32.34
CA ALA A 77 -2.33 -21.76 33.65
C ALA A 77 -3.35 -21.94 34.77
N GLU A 78 -4.56 -21.37 34.64
CA GLU A 78 -5.67 -21.56 35.59
C GLU A 78 -6.06 -23.04 35.70
N GLU A 79 -6.19 -23.75 34.58
CA GLU A 79 -6.50 -25.19 34.59
C GLU A 79 -5.42 -26.00 35.31
N ALA A 80 -4.15 -25.57 35.25
CA ALA A 80 -3.04 -26.26 35.92
C ALA A 80 -3.15 -26.19 37.45
N GLU A 81 -3.67 -25.08 38.01
CA GLU A 81 -3.82 -24.91 39.47
C GLU A 81 -4.74 -25.99 40.09
N GLY A 82 -5.70 -26.49 39.32
CA GLY A 82 -6.61 -27.57 39.74
C GLY A 82 -6.08 -29.00 39.46
N LYS A 83 -4.85 -29.15 38.97
CA LYS A 83 -4.24 -30.46 38.62
C LYS A 83 -2.97 -30.70 39.44
N GLN A 84 -2.54 -31.96 39.49
CA GLN A 84 -1.32 -32.37 40.21
C GLN A 84 -0.40 -33.20 39.32
N GLY A 85 0.86 -33.29 39.72
CA GLY A 85 1.86 -34.16 39.08
C GLY A 85 2.10 -33.84 37.61
N SER A 86 2.20 -34.89 36.79
CA SER A 86 2.51 -34.78 35.37
C SER A 86 1.52 -33.93 34.57
N LYS A 87 0.23 -33.93 34.95
CA LYS A 87 -0.79 -33.17 34.23
C LYS A 87 -0.68 -31.67 34.45
N MET A 88 -0.32 -31.26 35.67
CA MET A 88 0.00 -29.86 35.97
C MET A 88 1.21 -29.40 35.15
N ALA A 89 2.29 -30.19 35.16
CA ALA A 89 3.50 -29.88 34.41
C ALA A 89 3.26 -29.75 32.90
N GLU A 90 2.43 -30.62 32.31
CA GLU A 90 2.04 -30.56 30.90
C GLU A 90 1.31 -29.25 30.55
N LEU A 91 0.33 -28.85 31.37
CA LEU A 91 -0.44 -27.62 31.16
C LEU A 91 0.42 -26.37 31.28
N ILE A 92 1.32 -26.32 32.28
CA ILE A 92 2.28 -25.22 32.43
C ILE A 92 3.24 -25.16 31.23
N ALA A 93 3.73 -26.30 30.74
CA ALA A 93 4.59 -26.34 29.57
C ALA A 93 3.89 -25.79 28.31
N LYS A 94 2.63 -26.17 28.09
CA LYS A 94 1.80 -25.65 26.98
C LYS A 94 1.53 -24.15 27.12
N SER A 95 1.12 -23.70 28.31
CA SER A 95 0.93 -22.29 28.64
C SER A 95 2.18 -21.46 28.34
N ASN A 96 3.36 -21.94 28.74
CA ASN A 96 4.63 -21.26 28.48
C ASN A 96 4.98 -21.23 26.99
N ALA A 97 4.66 -22.26 26.21
CA ALA A 97 4.83 -22.24 24.77
C ALA A 97 3.98 -21.15 24.11
N LEU A 98 2.71 -21.04 24.49
CA LEU A 98 1.81 -19.99 24.01
C LEU A 98 2.30 -18.59 24.39
N ARG A 99 2.81 -18.39 25.61
CA ARG A 99 3.42 -17.10 26.04
C ARG A 99 4.64 -16.73 25.22
N ARG A 100 5.47 -17.70 24.80
CA ARG A 100 6.60 -17.42 23.89
C ARG A 100 6.11 -16.97 22.51
N SER A 101 5.13 -17.66 21.94
CA SER A 101 4.51 -17.29 20.67
C SER A 101 3.84 -15.91 20.74
N TYR A 102 3.16 -15.60 21.86
CA TYR A 102 2.58 -14.27 22.09
C TYR A 102 3.64 -13.16 22.05
N LYS A 103 4.77 -13.34 22.75
CA LYS A 103 5.88 -12.37 22.72
C LYS A 103 6.42 -12.16 21.31
N GLN A 104 6.53 -13.23 20.51
CA GLN A 104 6.92 -13.12 19.11
C GLN A 104 5.90 -12.30 18.31
N LYS A 105 4.59 -12.50 18.52
CA LYS A 105 3.56 -11.69 17.87
C LYS A 105 3.60 -10.22 18.27
N LEU A 106 3.95 -9.89 19.52
CA LEU A 106 4.15 -8.49 19.93
C LEU A 106 5.32 -7.83 19.17
N THR A 107 6.45 -8.52 19.05
CA THR A 107 7.59 -8.00 18.27
C THR A 107 7.25 -7.83 16.79
N GLU A 108 6.41 -8.71 16.23
CA GLU A 108 5.90 -8.59 14.87
C GLU A 108 4.99 -7.35 14.72
N LEU A 109 4.12 -7.09 15.70
CA LEU A 109 3.26 -5.90 15.73
C LEU A 109 4.05 -4.59 15.80
N GLU A 110 5.12 -4.54 16.59
CA GLU A 110 6.03 -3.39 16.66
C GLU A 110 6.64 -3.11 15.29
N SER A 111 7.20 -4.14 14.64
CA SER A 111 7.78 -4.01 13.29
C SER A 111 6.76 -3.58 12.24
N LEU A 112 5.51 -4.05 12.34
CA LEU A 112 4.42 -3.62 11.46
C LEU A 112 4.00 -2.18 11.74
N GLY A 113 4.02 -1.75 13.01
CA GLY A 113 3.79 -0.37 13.41
C GLY A 113 4.78 0.58 12.73
N GLU A 114 6.07 0.24 12.74
CA GLU A 114 7.12 1.02 12.06
C GLU A 114 6.93 1.06 10.54
N LYS A 115 6.58 -0.07 9.92
CA LYS A 115 6.29 -0.14 8.48
C LYS A 115 5.09 0.72 8.10
N ILE A 116 4.00 0.64 8.87
CA ILE A 116 2.80 1.48 8.67
C ILE A 116 3.16 2.96 8.82
N ALA A 117 3.94 3.33 9.84
CA ALA A 117 4.34 4.71 10.07
C ALA A 117 5.19 5.24 8.91
N THR A 118 6.14 4.44 8.43
CA THR A 118 6.98 4.76 7.27
C THR A 118 6.15 4.95 6.01
N LYS A 119 5.23 4.01 5.73
CA LYS A 119 4.36 4.06 4.54
C LYS A 119 3.37 5.22 4.59
N ALA A 120 2.81 5.52 5.77
CA ALA A 120 1.97 6.69 5.98
C ALA A 120 2.75 8.00 5.79
N ALA A 121 4.03 8.05 6.18
CA ALA A 121 4.90 9.19 5.91
C ALA A 121 5.24 9.33 4.42
N GLU A 122 5.44 8.22 3.70
CA GLU A 122 5.59 8.21 2.24
C GLU A 122 4.36 8.82 1.56
N LEU A 123 3.16 8.39 1.96
CA LEU A 123 1.90 8.91 1.42
C LEU A 123 1.72 10.42 1.66
N ARG A 124 2.17 10.94 2.80
CA ARG A 124 2.10 12.38 3.12
C ARG A 124 3.09 13.23 2.32
N ARG A 125 4.17 12.62 1.81
CA ARG A 125 5.23 13.29 1.03
C ARG A 125 4.98 13.26 -0.48
N LEU A 126 4.00 12.47 -0.91
CA LEU A 126 3.54 12.37 -2.30
C LEU A 126 2.75 13.61 -2.72
#